data_AF-A0A3M1DUX0-F1
#
_entry.id   AF-A0A3M1DUX0-F1
#
_cell.length_a   1.000
_cell.length_b   1.000
_cell.length_c   1.000
_cell.angle_alpha   90.00
_cell.angle_beta   90.00
_cell.angle_gamma   90.00
#
_symmetry.space_group_name_H-M   'P 1'
#
loop_
_entity.id
_entity.type
_entity.pdbx_description
1 polymer ?
#
loop_
_entity_poly.entity_id
_entity_poly.type
_entity_poly.pdbx_seq_one_letter_code
_entity_poly.pdbx_strand_id
1 'polypeptide(L)'
;MVLRPVSGRLDDIDAVCLRLFLEFEDAFDLDWTHLLRLRREVYQTGRMLLEMDPERHDSLRQLLYPPAPTDTRMRRLAPVTPSPFVLQMRQPTWQHLEPGDVLPLDFLLIGRGRFLAHSFITLVGALGNRGLFHDHGRFALVQASAVDPDGRETSVWRADTPWREPAWPLFRLWSADVPLRPITLEFLTPARILSRGKPLFRPDLRHLVMAMTRRVSSLVYSWCDVDLFDNVRDYLNELPDTSPQGDLVWQ
;
A
#
# COMPACT_ATOMS: atom_id res chain seq x y z
N MET A 1 -10.69 -13.19 -22.13
CA MET A 1 -10.28 -11.80 -22.43
C MET A 1 -8.81 -11.65 -22.05
N VAL A 2 -7.97 -11.09 -22.93
CA VAL A 2 -6.54 -10.85 -22.66
C VAL A 2 -6.35 -9.34 -22.45
N LEU A 3 -5.86 -8.93 -21.28
CA LEU A 3 -5.58 -7.53 -21.00
C LEU A 3 -4.39 -7.07 -21.86
N ARG A 4 -4.58 -5.99 -22.62
CA ARG A 4 -3.52 -5.37 -23.42
C ARG A 4 -3.34 -3.94 -22.94
N PRO A 5 -2.24 -3.64 -22.22
CA PRO A 5 -1.93 -2.28 -21.81
C PRO A 5 -1.88 -1.33 -23.01
N VAL A 6 -2.32 -0.10 -22.80
CA VAL A 6 -2.19 1.01 -23.76
C VAL A 6 -0.72 1.45 -23.87
N SER A 7 -0.01 1.43 -22.75
CA SER A 7 1.43 1.72 -22.67
C SER A 7 2.08 0.85 -21.61
N GLY A 8 3.40 0.64 -21.74
CA GLY A 8 4.17 -0.25 -20.87
C GLY A 8 3.84 -1.73 -21.08
N ARG A 9 4.45 -2.59 -20.27
CA ARG A 9 4.20 -4.05 -20.31
C ARG A 9 3.69 -4.53 -18.97
N LEU A 10 2.89 -5.59 -18.98
CA LEU A 10 2.43 -6.25 -17.73
C LEU A 10 3.62 -6.77 -16.90
N ASP A 11 4.72 -7.16 -17.55
CA ASP A 11 5.97 -7.56 -16.90
C ASP A 11 6.63 -6.43 -16.10
N ASP A 12 6.34 -5.16 -16.42
CA ASP A 12 6.90 -3.99 -15.74
C ASP A 12 6.15 -3.67 -14.43
N ILE A 13 5.04 -4.39 -14.17
CA ILE A 13 4.26 -4.25 -12.94
C ILE A 13 4.91 -5.07 -11.83
N ASP A 14 5.92 -4.45 -11.22
CA ASP A 14 6.69 -5.02 -10.12
C ASP A 14 6.36 -4.37 -8.76
N ALA A 15 6.82 -5.04 -7.70
CA ALA A 15 6.89 -4.49 -6.36
C ALA A 15 8.01 -5.15 -5.56
N VAL A 16 8.29 -4.61 -4.38
CA VAL A 16 9.14 -5.26 -3.36
C VAL A 16 8.44 -5.28 -2.02
N CYS A 17 8.57 -6.39 -1.29
CA CYS A 17 8.09 -6.50 0.08
C CYS A 17 9.17 -6.01 1.04
N LEU A 18 8.93 -4.87 1.70
CA LEU A 18 9.77 -4.31 2.74
C LEU A 18 9.16 -4.66 4.11
N ARG A 19 9.85 -5.49 4.88
CA ARG A 19 9.51 -5.82 6.27
C ARG A 19 10.23 -4.86 7.22
N LEU A 20 9.47 -4.16 8.04
CA LEU A 20 9.98 -3.27 9.09
C LEU A 20 9.84 -3.96 10.44
N PHE A 21 10.88 -3.91 11.26
CA PHE A 21 10.91 -4.50 12.59
C PHE A 21 10.86 -3.39 13.63
N LEU A 22 9.73 -3.30 14.34
CA LEU A 22 9.45 -2.26 15.32
C LEU A 22 9.62 -2.84 16.73
N GLU A 23 10.66 -2.42 17.45
CA GLU A 23 10.87 -2.81 18.84
C GLU A 23 10.16 -1.82 19.76
N PHE A 24 9.17 -2.26 20.54
CA PHE A 24 8.35 -1.38 21.36
C PHE A 24 9.08 -0.92 22.61
N GLU A 25 8.90 0.35 22.97
CA GLU A 25 9.52 0.96 24.16
C GLU A 25 8.57 1.00 25.36
N ASP A 26 7.26 1.00 25.11
CA ASP A 26 6.22 0.97 26.12
C ASP A 26 5.24 -0.17 25.83
N ALA A 27 4.56 -0.65 26.88
CA ALA A 27 3.47 -1.60 26.72
C ALA A 27 2.35 -1.02 25.83
N PHE A 28 1.85 -1.82 24.89
CA PHE A 28 0.84 -1.39 23.91
C PHE A 28 -0.09 -2.51 23.49
N ASP A 29 -1.40 -2.28 23.65
CA ASP A 29 -2.43 -3.16 23.11
C ASP A 29 -2.66 -2.82 21.63
N LEU A 30 -2.03 -3.57 20.74
CA LEU A 30 -2.23 -3.42 19.31
C LEU A 30 -3.57 -4.04 18.90
N ASP A 31 -4.32 -3.33 18.05
CA ASP A 31 -5.50 -3.84 17.37
C ASP A 31 -5.54 -3.33 15.91
N TRP A 32 -6.51 -3.83 15.14
CA TRP A 32 -6.64 -3.42 13.74
C TRP A 32 -7.04 -1.94 13.57
N THR A 33 -7.74 -1.36 14.55
CA THR A 33 -8.18 0.05 14.47
C THR A 33 -6.99 0.99 14.53
N HIS A 34 -5.96 0.64 15.31
CA HIS A 34 -4.68 1.34 15.35
C HIS A 34 -4.00 1.29 13.97
N LEU A 35 -3.89 0.11 13.35
CA LEU A 35 -3.26 -0.05 12.04
C LEU A 35 -4.05 0.61 10.90
N LEU A 36 -5.39 0.60 10.92
CA LEU A 36 -6.20 1.33 9.95
C LEU A 36 -6.08 2.86 10.08
N ARG A 37 -5.71 3.35 11.26
CA ARG A 37 -5.47 4.77 11.52
C ARG A 37 -4.02 5.19 11.32
N LEU A 38 -3.11 4.24 11.09
CA LEU A 38 -1.68 4.48 10.84
C LEU A 38 -1.44 5.55 9.78
N ARG A 39 -2.26 5.59 8.72
CA ARG A 39 -2.16 6.62 7.68
C ARG A 39 -2.19 8.03 8.26
N ARG A 40 -3.06 8.30 9.24
CA ARG A 40 -3.15 9.63 9.85
C ARG A 40 -1.83 9.99 10.54
N GLU A 41 -1.31 9.08 11.36
CA GLU A 41 -0.08 9.31 12.12
C GLU A 41 1.13 9.46 11.18
N VAL A 42 1.25 8.61 10.16
CA VAL A 42 2.29 8.70 9.12
C VAL A 42 2.26 10.07 8.42
N TYR A 43 1.08 10.57 8.05
CA TYR A 43 0.96 11.87 7.39
C TYR A 43 1.26 13.04 8.34
N GLN A 44 0.87 12.95 9.62
CA GLN A 44 1.17 13.99 10.62
C GLN A 44 2.68 14.08 10.87
N THR A 45 3.34 12.94 11.11
CA THR A 45 4.80 12.86 11.27
C THR A 45 5.51 13.38 10.02
N GLY A 46 5.06 12.95 8.84
CA GLY A 46 5.63 13.39 7.58
C GLY A 46 5.52 14.89 7.32
N ARG A 47 4.39 15.51 7.69
CA ARG A 47 4.23 16.97 7.63
C ARG A 47 5.22 17.69 8.53
N MET A 48 5.38 17.23 9.76
CA MET A 48 6.35 17.81 10.70
C MET A 48 7.77 17.76 10.13
N LEU A 49 8.20 16.62 9.58
CA LEU A 49 9.51 16.48 8.94
C LEU A 49 9.69 17.44 7.75
N LEU A 50 8.66 17.57 6.91
CA LEU A 50 8.66 18.49 5.77
C LEU A 50 8.70 19.96 6.19
N GLU A 51 8.09 20.32 7.32
CA GLU A 51 8.11 21.67 7.87
C GLU A 51 9.48 22.02 8.49
N MET A 52 10.19 21.04 9.05
CA MET A 52 11.52 21.22 9.63
C MET A 52 12.63 21.45 8.58
N ASP A 53 12.57 20.76 7.44
CA ASP A 53 13.56 20.92 6.36
C ASP A 53 12.91 20.69 4.97
N PRO A 54 12.26 21.72 4.38
CA PRO A 54 11.47 21.56 3.16
C PRO A 54 12.25 21.15 1.90
N GLU A 55 13.55 21.50 1.85
CA GLU A 55 14.41 21.30 0.67
C GLU A 55 15.10 19.93 0.67
N ARG A 56 15.41 19.37 1.85
CA ARG A 56 16.06 18.04 1.93
C ARG A 56 15.11 16.84 1.78
N HIS A 57 13.81 17.08 1.66
CA HIS A 57 12.77 16.05 1.76
C HIS A 57 11.91 15.87 0.49
N ASP A 58 12.49 16.03 -0.71
CA ASP A 58 11.72 15.84 -1.96
C ASP A 58 11.15 14.41 -2.08
N SER A 59 11.96 13.39 -1.78
CA SER A 59 11.52 11.99 -1.77
C SER A 59 10.40 11.72 -0.75
N LEU A 60 10.43 12.38 0.42
CA LEU A 60 9.36 12.29 1.42
C LEU A 60 8.08 13.00 0.92
N ARG A 61 8.21 14.14 0.25
CA ARG A 61 7.08 14.83 -0.38
C ARG A 61 6.46 13.96 -1.46
N GLN A 62 7.25 13.32 -2.32
CA GLN A 62 6.79 12.40 -3.34
C GLN A 62 6.08 11.17 -2.75
N LEU A 63 6.57 10.65 -1.62
CA LEU A 63 5.99 9.50 -0.91
C LEU A 63 4.59 9.80 -0.34
N LEU A 64 4.40 10.98 0.26
CA LEU A 64 3.17 11.36 0.97
C LEU A 64 2.15 12.09 0.10
N TYR A 65 2.65 12.96 -0.78
CA TYR A 65 1.87 13.84 -1.64
C TYR A 65 2.31 13.71 -3.10
N PRO A 66 2.22 12.50 -3.69
CA PRO A 66 2.61 12.32 -5.07
C PRO A 66 1.75 13.21 -5.99
N PRO A 67 2.34 13.80 -7.04
CA PRO A 67 1.63 14.70 -7.94
C PRO A 67 0.50 13.96 -8.65
N ALA A 68 -0.60 14.67 -8.92
CA ALA A 68 -1.71 14.12 -9.69
C ALA A 68 -1.26 13.69 -11.10
N PRO A 69 -1.91 12.68 -11.71
CA PRO A 69 -1.56 12.24 -13.07
C PRO A 69 -1.63 13.42 -14.04
N THR A 70 -0.74 13.52 -15.03
CA THR A 70 -0.78 14.58 -16.04
C THR A 70 -1.75 14.24 -17.18
N ASP A 71 -1.89 12.96 -17.49
CA ASP A 71 -2.79 12.46 -18.53
C ASP A 71 -4.28 12.71 -18.19
N THR A 72 -5.02 13.20 -19.19
CA THR A 72 -6.43 13.60 -19.01
C THR A 72 -7.34 12.39 -18.80
N ARG A 73 -7.09 11.27 -19.47
CA ARG A 73 -7.88 10.04 -19.33
C ARG A 73 -7.65 9.44 -17.94
N MET A 74 -6.39 9.37 -17.49
CA MET A 74 -6.06 8.89 -16.16
C MET A 74 -6.65 9.80 -15.07
N ARG A 75 -6.62 11.13 -15.22
CA ARG A 75 -7.30 12.05 -14.30
C ARG A 75 -8.80 11.78 -14.18
N ARG A 76 -9.47 11.41 -15.27
CA ARG A 76 -10.92 11.07 -15.27
C ARG A 76 -11.18 9.74 -14.59
N LEU A 77 -10.30 8.75 -14.76
CA LEU A 77 -10.44 7.43 -14.14
C LEU A 77 -10.10 7.48 -12.64
N ALA A 78 -8.95 8.06 -12.30
CA ALA A 78 -8.39 8.17 -10.97
C ALA A 78 -7.66 9.51 -10.78
N PRO A 79 -8.34 10.55 -10.24
CA PRO A 79 -7.78 11.90 -10.12
C PRO A 79 -6.71 12.05 -9.03
N VAL A 80 -6.58 11.08 -8.13
CA VAL A 80 -5.66 11.13 -6.99
C VAL A 80 -4.59 10.06 -7.15
N THR A 81 -3.32 10.48 -7.08
CA THR A 81 -2.20 9.55 -7.06
C THR A 81 -2.06 8.92 -5.67
N PRO A 82 -2.06 7.59 -5.56
CA PRO A 82 -1.83 6.90 -4.30
C PRO A 82 -0.35 6.93 -3.90
N SER A 83 -0.08 6.92 -2.59
CA SER A 83 1.24 6.57 -2.08
C SER A 83 1.68 5.20 -2.61
N PRO A 84 2.98 4.99 -2.85
CA PRO A 84 3.51 3.80 -3.51
C PRO A 84 3.57 2.56 -2.64
N PHE A 85 2.97 2.56 -1.45
CA PHE A 85 3.09 1.48 -0.49
C PHE A 85 1.72 0.96 -0.05
N VAL A 86 1.68 -0.33 0.26
CA VAL A 86 0.51 -1.01 0.81
C VAL A 86 0.95 -1.81 2.04
N LEU A 87 0.37 -1.52 3.19
CA LEU A 87 0.53 -2.37 4.39
C LEU A 87 -0.15 -3.72 4.13
N GLN A 88 0.60 -4.81 4.23
CA GLN A 88 0.08 -6.16 4.09
C GLN A 88 -0.35 -6.70 5.45
N MET A 89 -1.66 -6.83 5.61
CA MET A 89 -2.27 -7.44 6.80
C MET A 89 -2.39 -8.95 6.56
N ARG A 90 -1.58 -9.76 7.26
CA ARG A 90 -1.63 -11.23 7.13
C ARG A 90 -2.68 -11.87 8.03
N GLN A 91 -2.90 -11.32 9.24
CA GLN A 91 -3.86 -11.86 10.22
C GLN A 91 -4.45 -10.75 11.12
N PRO A 92 -5.63 -10.97 11.74
CA PRO A 92 -6.19 -10.09 12.76
C PRO A 92 -5.19 -9.91 13.91
N THR A 93 -4.93 -8.65 14.27
CA THR A 93 -3.69 -8.24 14.96
C THR A 93 -3.91 -7.83 16.41
N TRP A 94 -4.87 -8.47 17.11
CA TRP A 94 -4.93 -8.24 18.56
C TRP A 94 -3.71 -8.89 19.20
N GLN A 95 -2.84 -8.06 19.76
CA GLN A 95 -1.63 -8.49 20.44
C GLN A 95 -1.29 -7.49 21.52
N HIS A 96 -1.07 -7.99 22.74
CA HIS A 96 -0.40 -7.22 23.78
C HIS A 96 1.11 -7.25 23.51
N LEU A 97 1.72 -6.07 23.44
CA LEU A 97 3.15 -5.88 23.25
C LEU A 97 3.75 -5.29 24.51
N GLU A 98 4.84 -5.88 24.98
CA GLU A 98 5.64 -5.40 26.10
C GLU A 98 6.88 -4.63 25.60
N PRO A 99 7.53 -3.82 26.46
CA PRO A 99 8.81 -3.22 26.11
C PRO A 99 9.85 -4.28 25.71
N GLY A 100 10.49 -4.07 24.55
CA GLY A 100 11.42 -5.00 23.92
C GLY A 100 10.78 -6.00 22.95
N ASP A 101 9.44 -6.09 22.89
CA ASP A 101 8.78 -6.91 21.88
C ASP A 101 8.97 -6.32 20.49
N VAL A 102 9.24 -7.19 19.51
CA VAL A 102 9.45 -6.81 18.11
C VAL A 102 8.24 -7.18 17.26
N LEU A 103 7.60 -6.19 16.65
CA LEU A 103 6.52 -6.36 15.70
C LEU A 103 7.04 -6.23 14.26
N PRO A 104 6.99 -7.29 13.45
CA PRO A 104 7.24 -7.19 12.01
C PRO A 104 6.00 -6.66 11.27
N LEU A 105 6.18 -5.64 10.44
CA LEU A 105 5.16 -5.13 9.53
C LEU A 105 5.62 -5.20 8.07
N ASP A 106 4.81 -5.81 7.22
CA ASP A 106 5.09 -5.97 5.78
C ASP A 106 4.48 -4.82 4.98
N PHE A 107 5.30 -4.14 4.18
CA PHE A 107 4.86 -3.13 3.24
C PHE A 107 5.26 -3.51 1.81
N LEU A 108 4.28 -3.56 0.91
CA LEU A 108 4.53 -3.75 -0.50
C LEU A 108 4.79 -2.38 -1.14
N LEU A 109 6.04 -2.12 -1.55
CA LEU A 109 6.43 -0.93 -2.32
C LEU A 109 6.29 -1.22 -3.81
N ILE A 110 5.40 -0.50 -4.50
CA ILE A 110 5.03 -0.75 -5.89
C ILE A 110 5.97 -0.01 -6.84
N GLY A 111 6.48 -0.71 -7.86
CA GLY A 111 7.24 -0.09 -8.95
C GLY A 111 8.44 0.73 -8.47
N ARG A 112 8.57 1.93 -9.02
CA ARG A 112 9.57 2.95 -8.64
C ARG A 112 9.42 3.42 -7.18
N GLY A 113 8.33 3.08 -6.51
CA GLY A 113 8.14 3.31 -5.08
C GLY A 113 9.25 2.77 -4.19
N ARG A 114 9.93 1.70 -4.62
CA ARG A 114 11.10 1.13 -3.94
C ARG A 114 12.24 2.12 -3.76
N PHE A 115 12.42 3.06 -4.70
CA PHE A 115 13.45 4.10 -4.60
C PHE A 115 13.15 5.15 -3.52
N LEU A 116 11.94 5.12 -2.95
CA LEU A 116 11.56 5.95 -1.80
C LEU A 116 11.70 5.18 -0.46
N ALA A 117 12.22 3.94 -0.47
CA ALA A 117 12.34 3.11 0.73
C ALA A 117 13.11 3.78 1.85
N HIS A 118 14.23 4.46 1.56
CA HIS A 118 14.99 5.18 2.58
C HIS A 118 14.17 6.28 3.25
N SER A 119 13.46 7.10 2.46
CA SER A 119 12.58 8.15 3.01
C SER A 119 11.43 7.55 3.81
N PHE A 120 10.90 6.40 3.39
CA PHE A 120 9.88 5.68 4.13
C PHE A 120 10.41 5.13 5.46
N ILE A 121 11.61 4.54 5.48
CA ILE A 121 12.29 4.08 6.71
C ILE A 121 12.53 5.23 7.67
N THR A 122 13.06 6.37 7.19
CA THR A 122 13.25 7.57 8.00
C THR A 122 11.94 8.09 8.57
N LEU A 123 10.87 8.10 7.78
CA LEU A 123 9.54 8.49 8.23
C LEU A 123 9.00 7.57 9.32
N VAL A 124 9.14 6.25 9.16
CA VAL A 124 8.69 5.28 10.17
C VAL A 124 9.54 5.35 11.44
N GLY A 125 10.86 5.57 11.32
CA GLY A 125 11.72 5.84 12.47
C GLY A 125 11.29 7.10 13.25
N ALA A 126 10.95 8.18 12.54
CA ALA A 126 10.41 9.39 13.17
C ALA A 126 9.03 9.17 13.80
N LEU A 127 8.20 8.31 13.20
CA LEU A 127 6.92 7.91 13.77
C LEU A 127 7.10 7.16 15.08
N GLY A 128 8.15 6.34 15.21
CA GLY A 128 8.48 5.60 16.43
C GLY A 128 8.55 6.48 17.68
N ASN A 129 9.18 7.65 17.57
CA ASN A 129 9.27 8.63 18.66
C ASN A 129 7.92 9.23 19.07
N ARG A 130 6.93 9.20 18.18
CA ARG A 130 5.57 9.68 18.42
C ARG A 130 4.59 8.55 18.74
N GLY A 131 4.98 7.29 18.56
CA GLY A 131 4.10 6.14 18.72
C GLY A 131 3.10 5.93 17.59
N LEU A 132 2.53 4.72 17.56
CA LEU A 132 1.60 4.25 16.53
C LEU A 132 0.19 4.85 16.66
N PHE A 133 -0.19 5.35 17.85
CA PHE A 133 -1.54 5.85 18.08
C PHE A 133 -1.61 6.86 19.24
N HIS A 134 -1.95 8.12 18.95
CA HIS A 134 -2.15 9.17 19.96
C HIS A 134 -1.02 9.25 21.01
N ASP A 135 0.24 9.32 20.58
CA ASP A 135 1.41 9.37 21.46
C ASP A 135 1.68 8.09 22.29
N HIS A 136 0.92 7.01 22.04
CA HIS A 136 1.11 5.66 22.61
C HIS A 136 1.71 4.67 21.61
N GLY A 137 2.31 3.61 22.15
CA GLY A 137 2.97 2.56 21.36
C GLY A 137 4.22 3.08 20.68
N ARG A 138 5.10 3.75 21.44
CA ARG A 138 6.42 4.18 20.97
C ARG A 138 7.27 2.96 20.65
N PHE A 139 8.11 3.11 19.64
CA PHE A 139 8.97 2.03 19.16
C PHE A 139 10.24 2.58 18.54
N ALA A 140 11.30 1.76 18.57
CA ALA A 140 12.48 1.93 17.75
C ALA A 140 12.35 1.09 16.47
N LEU A 141 12.61 1.70 15.30
CA LEU A 141 12.79 0.94 14.06
C LEU A 141 14.20 0.35 14.05
N VAL A 142 14.32 -0.95 14.34
CA VAL A 142 15.64 -1.59 14.54
C VAL A 142 16.22 -2.20 13.27
N GLN A 143 15.36 -2.63 12.36
CA GLN A 143 15.76 -3.25 11.11
C GLN A 143 14.70 -3.04 10.02
N ALA A 144 15.16 -2.98 8.76
CA ALA A 144 14.32 -3.16 7.59
C ALA A 144 14.92 -4.26 6.71
N SER A 145 14.07 -5.12 6.16
CA SER A 145 14.49 -6.23 5.29
C SER A 145 13.64 -6.31 4.05
N ALA A 146 14.26 -6.62 2.91
CA ALA A 146 13.54 -7.01 1.72
C ALA A 146 13.23 -8.50 1.81
N VAL A 147 11.97 -8.86 1.57
CA VAL A 147 11.51 -10.25 1.55
C VAL A 147 11.38 -10.67 0.09
N ASP A 148 11.92 -11.80 -0.30
CA ASP A 148 11.81 -12.35 -1.65
C ASP A 148 10.52 -13.19 -1.85
N PRO A 149 10.21 -13.63 -3.09
CA PRO A 149 9.04 -14.48 -3.36
C PRO A 149 9.03 -15.82 -2.62
N ASP A 150 10.20 -16.36 -2.25
CA ASP A 150 10.33 -17.59 -1.49
C ASP A 150 10.21 -17.34 0.04
N GLY A 151 10.01 -16.09 0.45
CA GLY A 151 9.91 -15.66 1.84
C GLY A 151 11.25 -15.46 2.54
N ARG A 152 12.37 -15.48 1.82
CA ARG A 152 13.69 -15.22 2.40
C ARG A 152 13.89 -13.74 2.63
N GLU A 153 14.46 -13.42 3.78
CA GLU A 153 14.71 -12.05 4.19
C GLU A 153 16.16 -11.66 3.93
N THR A 154 16.35 -10.48 3.34
CA THR A 154 17.66 -9.84 3.20
C THR A 154 17.61 -8.50 3.91
N SER A 155 18.46 -8.31 4.92
CA SER A 155 18.56 -7.02 5.62
C SER A 155 18.99 -5.92 4.66
N VAL A 156 18.20 -4.85 4.55
CA VAL A 156 18.49 -3.70 3.68
C VAL A 156 18.91 -2.46 4.46
N TRP A 157 18.55 -2.39 5.74
CA TRP A 157 18.92 -1.29 6.61
C TRP A 157 18.88 -1.72 8.09
N ARG A 158 19.78 -1.15 8.88
CA ARG A 158 19.83 -1.20 10.35
C ARG A 158 20.18 0.18 10.90
N ALA A 159 19.74 0.47 12.12
CA ALA A 159 19.89 1.78 12.76
C ALA A 159 21.34 2.30 12.83
N ASP A 160 22.32 1.40 12.91
CA ASP A 160 23.75 1.68 13.01
C ASP A 160 24.48 1.69 11.66
N THR A 161 23.76 1.46 10.56
CA THR A 161 24.35 1.33 9.22
C THR A 161 23.96 2.48 8.30
N PRO A 162 24.90 3.05 7.53
CA PRO A 162 24.56 4.03 6.50
C PRO A 162 23.71 3.38 5.42
N TRP A 163 22.70 4.10 4.93
CA TRP A 163 21.86 3.61 3.83
C TRP A 163 22.70 3.30 2.59
N ARG A 164 22.47 2.12 2.03
CA ARG A 164 22.97 1.71 0.71
C ARG A 164 21.80 1.10 -0.04
N GLU A 165 21.59 1.56 -1.28
CA GLU A 165 20.52 1.03 -2.11
C GLU A 165 20.72 -0.48 -2.30
N PRO A 166 19.77 -1.33 -1.85
CA PRO A 166 19.92 -2.77 -1.95
C PRO A 166 19.58 -3.26 -3.36
N ALA A 167 20.04 -4.46 -3.70
CA ALA A 167 19.48 -5.19 -4.83
C ALA A 167 18.09 -5.71 -4.42
N TRP A 168 17.04 -5.15 -5.01
CA TRP A 168 15.67 -5.49 -4.64
C TRP A 168 15.22 -6.85 -5.21
N PRO A 169 14.69 -7.77 -4.37
CA PRO A 169 14.02 -8.97 -4.85
C PRO A 169 12.62 -8.60 -5.36
N LEU A 170 12.51 -8.38 -6.67
CA LEU A 170 11.27 -7.90 -7.28
C LEU A 170 10.22 -9.02 -7.41
N PHE A 171 8.99 -8.71 -7.02
CA PHE A 171 7.79 -9.51 -7.27
C PHE A 171 7.13 -9.02 -8.54
N ARG A 172 6.85 -9.91 -9.49
CA ARG A 172 5.92 -9.59 -10.57
C ARG A 172 4.51 -9.71 -10.04
N LEU A 173 3.77 -8.61 -10.06
CA LEU A 173 2.38 -8.58 -9.57
C LEU A 173 1.38 -9.05 -10.62
N TRP A 174 1.80 -9.13 -11.88
CA TRP A 174 0.97 -9.59 -12.98
C TRP A 174 1.50 -10.91 -13.54
N SER A 175 0.67 -11.96 -13.50
CA SER A 175 0.96 -13.24 -14.16
C SER A 175 0.32 -13.27 -15.55
N ALA A 176 1.04 -13.77 -16.55
CA ALA A 176 0.53 -13.92 -17.92
C ALA A 176 -0.64 -14.93 -18.00
N ASP A 177 -0.63 -15.95 -17.13
CA ASP A 177 -1.59 -17.04 -17.15
C ASP A 177 -2.42 -17.08 -15.86
N VAL A 178 -3.62 -16.49 -15.91
CA VAL A 178 -4.63 -16.66 -14.85
C VAL A 178 -5.75 -17.52 -15.42
N PRO A 179 -5.96 -18.76 -14.90
CA PRO A 179 -7.06 -19.59 -15.37
C PRO A 179 -8.40 -18.93 -15.03
N LEU A 180 -9.33 -18.95 -15.99
CA LEU A 180 -10.70 -18.49 -15.76
C LEU A 180 -11.39 -19.49 -14.83
N ARG A 181 -11.67 -19.07 -13.61
CA ARG A 181 -12.36 -19.86 -12.59
C ARG A 181 -13.24 -18.96 -11.73
N PRO A 182 -14.31 -19.49 -11.11
CA PRO A 182 -15.01 -18.76 -10.07
C PRO A 182 -14.03 -18.30 -8.99
N ILE A 183 -14.19 -17.06 -8.54
CA ILE A 183 -13.40 -16.48 -7.46
C ILE A 183 -14.31 -16.11 -6.30
N THR A 184 -13.81 -16.27 -5.09
CA THR A 184 -14.41 -15.70 -3.87
C THR A 184 -13.57 -14.51 -3.47
N LEU A 185 -14.23 -13.40 -3.17
CA LEU A 185 -13.58 -12.21 -2.61
C LEU A 185 -13.89 -12.15 -1.12
N GLU A 186 -12.84 -12.22 -0.32
CA GLU A 186 -12.92 -12.07 1.13
C GLU A 186 -12.24 -10.75 1.54
N PHE A 187 -12.93 -9.94 2.34
CA PHE A 187 -12.39 -8.71 2.87
C PHE A 187 -11.83 -8.95 4.27
N LEU A 188 -10.53 -9.14 4.36
CA LEU A 188 -9.83 -9.37 5.65
C LEU A 188 -9.81 -8.13 6.56
N THR A 189 -10.05 -6.95 5.98
CA THR A 189 -10.18 -5.69 6.71
C THR A 189 -11.39 -4.90 6.21
N PRO A 190 -11.99 -4.03 7.04
CA PRO A 190 -13.09 -3.17 6.64
C PRO A 190 -12.81 -2.37 5.35
N ALA A 191 -13.53 -2.69 4.28
CA ALA A 191 -13.29 -2.09 2.96
C ALA A 191 -14.19 -0.87 2.70
N ARG A 192 -13.64 0.33 2.76
CA ARG A 192 -14.41 1.55 2.47
C ARG A 192 -14.57 1.78 0.97
N ILE A 193 -15.77 1.50 0.46
CA ILE A 193 -16.14 1.74 -0.95
C ILE A 193 -17.04 2.98 -1.04
N LEU A 194 -16.74 3.86 -2.00
CA LEU A 194 -17.47 5.11 -2.20
C LEU A 194 -18.20 5.12 -3.53
N SER A 195 -19.45 5.59 -3.53
CA SER A 195 -20.21 5.91 -4.73
C SER A 195 -20.76 7.33 -4.61
N ARG A 196 -20.47 8.18 -5.61
CA ARG A 196 -20.86 9.61 -5.62
C ARG A 196 -20.49 10.34 -4.32
N GLY A 197 -19.29 10.05 -3.78
CA GLY A 197 -18.77 10.67 -2.55
C GLY A 197 -19.33 10.11 -1.24
N LYS A 198 -20.26 9.15 -1.27
CA LYS A 198 -20.86 8.55 -0.06
C LYS A 198 -20.42 7.10 0.13
N PRO A 199 -20.27 6.61 1.38
CA PRO A 199 -20.04 5.20 1.66
C PRO A 199 -21.14 4.32 1.05
N LEU A 200 -20.72 3.23 0.40
CA LEU A 200 -21.60 2.21 -0.18
C LEU A 200 -21.43 0.92 0.61
N PHE A 201 -22.43 0.56 1.42
CA PHE A 201 -22.37 -0.60 2.32
C PHE A 201 -22.69 -1.93 1.64
N ARG A 202 -23.40 -1.90 0.51
CA ARG A 202 -23.79 -3.08 -0.29
C ARG A 202 -23.42 -2.88 -1.76
N PRO A 203 -22.12 -2.83 -2.10
CA PRO A 203 -21.63 -2.79 -3.48
C PRO A 203 -22.02 -4.06 -4.24
N ASP A 204 -22.52 -3.88 -5.46
CA ASP A 204 -22.56 -4.98 -6.44
C ASP A 204 -21.18 -5.24 -7.06
N LEU A 205 -21.08 -6.25 -7.93
CA LEU A 205 -19.84 -6.64 -8.59
C LEU A 205 -19.25 -5.49 -9.41
N ARG A 206 -20.09 -4.71 -10.10
CA ARG A 206 -19.65 -3.55 -10.90
C ARG A 206 -19.03 -2.48 -10.02
N HIS A 207 -19.61 -2.21 -8.84
CA HIS A 207 -19.04 -1.28 -7.87
C HIS A 207 -17.67 -1.76 -7.35
N LEU A 208 -17.56 -3.05 -7.02
CA LEU A 208 -16.30 -3.65 -6.55
C LEU A 208 -15.21 -3.59 -7.61
N VAL A 209 -15.51 -4.09 -8.82
CA VAL A 209 -14.57 -4.10 -9.95
C VAL A 209 -14.13 -2.67 -10.27
N MET A 210 -15.05 -1.70 -10.31
CA MET A 210 -14.68 -0.31 -10.56
C MET A 210 -13.80 0.30 -9.48
N ALA A 211 -14.05 0.01 -8.21
CA ALA A 211 -13.22 0.49 -7.12
C ALA A 211 -11.79 -0.08 -7.23
N MET A 212 -11.67 -1.37 -7.51
CA MET A 212 -10.39 -2.05 -7.72
C MET A 212 -9.66 -1.52 -8.97
N THR A 213 -10.35 -1.44 -10.12
CA THR A 213 -9.78 -0.92 -11.37
C THR A 213 -9.21 0.47 -11.18
N ARG A 214 -9.97 1.41 -10.58
CA ARG A 214 -9.47 2.77 -10.32
C ARG A 214 -8.22 2.76 -9.45
N ARG A 215 -8.20 1.94 -8.39
CA ARG A 215 -7.08 1.88 -7.45
C ARG A 215 -5.83 1.27 -8.09
N VAL A 216 -5.98 0.12 -8.75
CA VAL A 216 -4.89 -0.60 -9.41
C VAL A 216 -4.35 0.20 -10.59
N SER A 217 -5.21 0.72 -11.47
CA SER A 217 -4.77 1.56 -12.59
C SER A 217 -4.00 2.78 -12.13
N SER A 218 -4.44 3.45 -11.06
CA SER A 218 -3.73 4.61 -10.53
C SER A 218 -2.37 4.25 -9.93
N LEU A 219 -2.29 3.16 -9.16
CA LEU A 219 -1.01 2.68 -8.60
C LEU A 219 -0.02 2.34 -9.71
N VAL A 220 -0.46 1.51 -10.66
CA VAL A 220 0.39 0.96 -11.72
C VAL A 220 0.81 2.04 -12.72
N TYR A 221 -0.10 2.95 -13.09
CA TYR A 221 0.24 4.08 -13.96
C TYR A 221 1.30 4.98 -13.31
N SER A 222 1.10 5.38 -12.06
CA SER A 222 1.99 6.33 -11.40
C SER A 222 3.37 5.74 -11.08
N TRP A 223 3.42 4.47 -10.69
CA TRP A 223 4.64 3.88 -10.11
C TRP A 223 5.33 2.86 -11.02
N CYS A 224 4.63 2.26 -11.99
CA CYS A 224 5.18 1.31 -12.96
C CYS A 224 5.18 1.85 -14.40
N ASP A 225 4.58 3.02 -14.67
CA ASP A 225 4.47 3.60 -16.02
C ASP A 225 3.68 2.73 -17.01
N VAL A 226 2.72 1.95 -16.50
CA VAL A 226 1.86 1.06 -17.29
C VAL A 226 0.42 1.57 -17.27
N ASP A 227 -0.16 1.77 -18.45
CA ASP A 227 -1.57 2.14 -18.59
C ASP A 227 -2.40 0.92 -18.98
N LEU A 228 -3.19 0.41 -18.06
CA LEU A 228 -3.84 -0.90 -18.19
C LEU A 228 -5.03 -0.92 -19.17
N PHE A 229 -5.78 0.17 -19.31
CA PHE A 229 -7.10 0.12 -19.94
C PHE A 229 -7.35 1.33 -20.83
N ASP A 230 -7.47 1.14 -22.14
CA ASP A 230 -7.87 2.20 -23.07
C ASP A 230 -9.24 2.78 -22.67
N ASN A 231 -10.24 1.91 -22.58
CA ASN A 231 -11.58 2.25 -22.12
C ASN A 231 -12.09 1.21 -21.12
N VAL A 232 -12.08 1.57 -19.83
CA VAL A 232 -12.58 0.71 -18.74
C VAL A 232 -14.03 0.29 -18.95
N ARG A 233 -14.87 1.09 -19.63
CA ARG A 233 -16.30 0.76 -19.81
C ARG A 233 -16.50 -0.53 -20.60
N ASP A 234 -15.62 -0.83 -21.54
CA ASP A 234 -15.74 -2.02 -22.39
C ASP A 234 -15.67 -3.27 -21.52
N TYR A 235 -14.71 -3.30 -20.59
CA TYR A 235 -14.53 -4.36 -19.60
C TYR A 235 -15.71 -4.46 -18.63
N LEU A 236 -16.29 -3.33 -18.21
CA LEU A 236 -17.44 -3.36 -17.30
C LEU A 236 -18.73 -3.84 -17.96
N ASN A 237 -18.86 -3.68 -19.28
CA ASN A 237 -20.03 -4.15 -20.01
C ASN A 237 -20.01 -5.67 -20.20
N GLU A 238 -18.83 -6.29 -20.11
CA GLU A 238 -18.66 -7.75 -20.11
C GLU A 238 -18.94 -8.39 -18.74
N LEU A 239 -19.04 -7.59 -17.67
CA LEU A 239 -19.35 -8.14 -16.35
C LEU A 239 -20.76 -8.75 -16.36
N PRO A 240 -20.91 -9.95 -15.79
CA PRO A 240 -22.23 -10.55 -15.64
C PRO A 240 -23.11 -9.63 -14.79
N ASP A 241 -24.41 -9.61 -15.10
CA ASP A 241 -25.42 -8.89 -14.32
C ASP A 241 -25.77 -9.68 -13.04
N THR A 242 -24.75 -10.16 -12.34
CA THR A 242 -24.85 -10.90 -11.10
C THR A 242 -24.60 -9.96 -9.94
N SER A 243 -25.57 -9.85 -9.04
CA SER A 243 -25.28 -9.38 -7.69
C SER A 243 -24.33 -10.39 -7.03
N PRO A 244 -23.24 -9.96 -6.37
CA PRO A 244 -22.44 -10.86 -5.56
C PRO A 244 -23.37 -11.54 -4.56
N GLN A 245 -23.51 -12.87 -4.67
CA GLN A 245 -24.27 -13.66 -3.72
C GLN A 245 -23.42 -13.79 -2.46
N GLY A 246 -23.73 -12.98 -1.46
CA GLY A 246 -23.05 -12.99 -0.18
C GLY A 246 -23.53 -11.82 0.67
N ASP A 247 -23.78 -12.09 1.94
CA ASP A 247 -24.00 -11.03 2.90
C ASP A 247 -22.65 -10.33 3.13
N LEU A 248 -22.55 -9.06 2.73
CA LEU A 248 -21.55 -8.17 3.31
C LEU A 248 -21.97 -7.92 4.76
N VAL A 249 -21.65 -8.87 5.62
CA VAL A 249 -21.82 -8.75 7.06
C VAL A 249 -20.67 -7.87 7.55
N TRP A 250 -20.98 -6.64 7.89
CA TRP A 250 -20.12 -5.82 8.72
C TRP A 250 -20.23 -6.41 10.14
N GLN A 251 -19.23 -7.19 10.56
CA GLN A 251 -19.07 -7.54 11.98
C GLN A 251 -18.46 -6.35 12.73
#